data_AF-A0A3N0YRN8-F1
#
_entry.id   AF-A0A3N0YRN8-F1
#
_cell.length_a   1.000
_cell.length_b   1.000
_cell.length_c   1.000
_cell.angle_alpha   90.00
_cell.angle_beta   90.00
_cell.angle_gamma   90.00
#
_symmetry.space_group_name_H-M   'P 1'
#
loop_
_entity.id
_entity.type
_entity.pdbx_description
1 polymer ?
#
loop_
_entity_poly.entity_id
_entity_poly.type
_entity_poly.pdbx_seq_one_letter_code
_entity_poly.pdbx_strand_id
1 'polypeptide(L)'
;MKGYRDWKHGAEKDKGFHKHASSKEHLTCLARWKEHQMRIDSGKEISTLLNSDQLGRNRYYLSALFDVVGFLAENQLPFRGSCDAFDDMAEDGSGLFLSLLNYTVKKDPTLSEIIKHIPRNARYTSPDLQNELISIMSNVVTDAIVQEILLEAYCFGAVQRRATKGGQDIYQVSAIIKYYKEIISLLSEIDTERTYGDEVRMEAIGLLREISQPAFMIIAHFVKKVLMLLDGPNKLLQSEDMDLLTGLELVVSAIECLSKLRCEAKFTELWDAVTDLDVTSAPSKWQLTVNKNLHQ
;
A
#
# COMPACT_ATOMS: atom_id res chain seq x y z
N MET A 1 -21.01 20.54 35.12
CA MET A 1 -20.37 21.84 34.84
C MET A 1 -21.40 22.78 34.24
N LYS A 2 -21.50 24.04 34.68
CA LYS A 2 -22.30 25.06 33.99
C LYS A 2 -21.46 25.57 32.82
N GLY A 3 -21.95 25.41 31.58
CA GLY A 3 -21.26 25.88 30.37
C GLY A 3 -21.10 27.39 30.33
N TYR A 4 -20.21 27.87 29.45
CA TYR A 4 -19.98 29.30 29.23
C TYR A 4 -21.28 29.97 28.73
N ARG A 5 -21.66 31.11 29.32
CA ARG A 5 -22.95 31.77 29.06
C ARG A 5 -22.84 33.12 28.36
N ASP A 6 -21.63 33.66 28.22
CA ASP A 6 -21.40 35.00 27.67
C ASP A 6 -20.77 34.94 26.28
N TRP A 7 -21.38 34.15 25.39
CA TRP A 7 -20.92 33.88 24.03
C TRP A 7 -20.76 35.15 23.18
N LYS A 8 -21.58 36.17 23.45
CA LYS A 8 -21.52 37.48 22.77
C LYS A 8 -20.17 38.19 22.96
N HIS A 9 -19.43 37.91 24.03
CA HIS A 9 -18.11 38.48 24.28
C HIS A 9 -17.00 37.40 24.23
N GLY A 10 -17.28 36.25 23.62
CA GLY A 10 -16.39 35.08 23.62
C GLY A 10 -15.03 35.34 22.95
N ALA A 11 -15.02 36.13 21.86
CA ALA A 11 -13.83 36.42 21.06
C ALA A 11 -13.17 37.78 21.40
N GLU A 12 -13.68 38.52 22.40
CA GLU A 12 -13.06 39.78 22.82
C GLU A 12 -11.69 39.52 23.45
N LYS A 13 -10.72 40.38 23.12
CA LYS A 13 -9.29 40.21 23.46
C LYS A 13 -9.01 40.01 24.96
N ASP A 14 -9.82 40.62 25.83
CA ASP A 14 -9.64 40.59 27.30
C ASP A 14 -10.76 39.82 28.04
N LYS A 15 -11.63 39.12 27.31
CA LYS A 15 -12.74 38.32 27.87
C LYS A 15 -12.79 36.93 27.23
N GLY A 16 -13.80 36.16 27.62
CA GLY A 16 -14.13 34.87 27.01
C GLY A 16 -12.95 33.92 26.85
N PHE A 17 -12.70 33.50 25.60
CA PHE A 17 -11.72 32.48 25.25
C PHE A 17 -10.29 32.93 25.47
N HIS A 18 -9.95 34.19 25.18
CA HIS A 18 -8.59 34.69 25.37
C HIS A 18 -8.19 34.69 26.85
N LYS A 19 -9.11 35.14 27.72
CA LYS A 19 -8.90 35.10 29.17
C LYS A 19 -8.84 33.66 29.70
N HIS A 20 -9.68 32.76 29.17
CA HIS A 20 -9.64 31.34 29.52
C HIS A 20 -8.35 30.66 29.05
N ALA A 21 -7.90 30.88 27.82
CA ALA A 21 -6.68 30.31 27.28
C ALA A 21 -5.44 30.75 28.07
N SER A 22 -5.49 31.98 28.61
CA SER A 22 -4.44 32.54 29.46
C SER A 22 -4.60 32.16 30.95
N SER A 23 -5.67 31.45 31.32
CA SER A 23 -5.91 31.03 32.71
C SER A 23 -4.93 29.94 33.14
N LYS A 24 -4.58 29.94 34.42
CA LYS A 24 -3.65 28.96 35.00
C LYS A 24 -4.21 27.54 34.86
N GLU A 25 -5.51 27.37 35.00
CA GLU A 25 -6.22 26.11 34.87
C GLU A 25 -6.09 25.56 33.43
N HIS A 26 -6.34 26.38 32.42
CA HIS A 26 -6.20 25.97 31.02
C HIS A 26 -4.75 25.63 30.67
N LEU A 27 -3.79 26.47 31.06
CA LEU A 27 -2.36 26.22 30.83
C LEU A 27 -1.89 24.95 31.53
N THR A 28 -2.39 24.66 32.73
CA THR A 28 -2.07 23.41 33.45
C THR A 28 -2.65 22.20 32.74
N CYS A 29 -3.90 22.27 32.25
CA CYS A 29 -4.51 21.21 31.46
C CYS A 29 -3.77 20.99 30.13
N LEU A 30 -3.39 22.07 29.44
CA LEU A 30 -2.63 22.00 28.18
C LEU A 30 -1.24 21.41 28.40
N ALA A 31 -0.57 21.75 29.50
CA ALA A 31 0.71 21.16 29.88
C ALA A 31 0.59 19.67 30.16
N ARG A 32 -0.44 19.25 30.91
CA ARG A 32 -0.74 17.83 31.16
C ARG A 32 -1.07 17.07 29.87
N TRP A 33 -1.79 17.69 28.95
CA TRP A 33 -2.11 17.09 27.65
C TRP A 33 -0.85 16.92 26.78
N LYS A 34 0.01 17.94 26.69
CA LYS A 34 1.30 17.83 25.98
C LYS A 34 2.22 16.77 26.61
N GLU A 35 2.28 16.71 27.94
CA GLU A 35 3.04 15.66 28.66
C GLU A 35 2.48 14.27 28.36
N HIS A 36 1.15 14.11 28.29
CA HIS A 36 0.51 12.86 27.87
C HIS A 36 0.85 12.50 26.41
N GLN A 37 0.82 13.45 25.47
CA GLN A 37 1.24 13.23 24.09
C GLN A 37 2.70 12.76 23.99
N MET A 38 3.60 13.39 24.74
CA MET A 38 5.01 12.97 24.81
C MET A 38 5.18 11.57 25.41
N ARG A 39 4.33 11.17 26.38
CA ARG A 39 4.33 9.81 26.93
C ARG A 39 3.85 8.76 25.92
N ILE A 40 2.87 9.10 25.07
CA ILE A 40 2.43 8.25 23.96
C ILE A 40 3.57 8.06 22.96
N ASP A 41 4.18 9.16 22.50
CA ASP A 41 5.24 9.13 21.48
C ASP A 41 6.51 8.41 21.96
N SER A 42 6.78 8.44 23.27
CA SER A 42 7.92 7.75 23.89
C SER A 42 7.61 6.35 24.43
N GLY A 43 6.37 5.88 24.34
CA GLY A 43 5.94 4.56 24.84
C GLY A 43 6.00 4.39 26.35
N LYS A 44 5.95 5.49 27.12
CA LYS A 44 6.09 5.53 28.59
C LYS A 44 4.77 5.82 29.30
N GLU A 45 3.67 5.26 28.82
CA GLU A 45 2.37 5.44 29.47
C GLU A 45 2.30 4.61 30.77
N ILE A 46 1.57 5.10 31.78
CA ILE A 46 1.39 4.38 33.06
C ILE A 46 0.63 3.05 32.83
N SER A 47 -0.27 3.00 31.85
CA SER A 47 -0.96 1.79 31.38
C SER A 47 0.00 0.74 30.80
N THR A 48 1.07 1.16 30.12
CA THR A 48 2.09 0.28 29.53
C THR A 48 3.07 -0.26 30.57
N LEU A 49 3.34 0.52 31.62
CA LEU A 49 4.21 0.11 32.73
C LEU A 49 3.51 -0.80 33.76
N LEU A 50 2.18 -0.76 33.86
CA LEU A 50 1.44 -1.43 34.93
C LEU A 50 1.25 -2.94 34.75
N ASN A 51 1.56 -3.55 33.59
CA ASN A 51 1.44 -5.01 33.47
C ASN A 51 2.20 -5.60 32.26
N SER A 52 3.53 -5.56 32.28
CA SER A 52 4.39 -6.25 31.30
C SER A 52 4.01 -7.72 31.12
N ASP A 53 3.61 -8.37 32.22
CA ASP A 53 3.22 -9.77 32.24
C ASP A 53 1.86 -9.99 31.54
N GLN A 54 0.88 -9.13 31.78
CA GLN A 54 -0.39 -9.18 31.04
C GLN A 54 -0.21 -8.86 29.56
N LEU A 55 0.66 -7.91 29.22
CA LEU A 55 1.01 -7.63 27.82
C LEU A 55 1.63 -8.86 27.15
N GLY A 56 2.54 -9.55 27.83
CA GLY A 56 3.11 -10.82 27.36
C GLY A 56 2.03 -11.89 27.13
N ARG A 57 1.10 -12.05 28.08
CA ARG A 57 -0.02 -13.00 27.97
C ARG A 57 -0.94 -12.67 26.80
N ASN A 58 -1.30 -11.39 26.64
CA ASN A 58 -2.15 -10.94 25.53
C ASN A 58 -1.46 -11.16 24.18
N ARG A 59 -0.16 -10.86 24.07
CA ARG A 59 0.64 -11.11 22.86
C ARG A 59 0.71 -12.60 22.54
N TYR A 60 0.94 -13.44 23.54
CA TYR A 60 0.99 -14.90 23.35
C TYR A 60 -0.35 -15.44 22.86
N TYR A 61 -1.46 -14.97 23.43
CA TYR A 61 -2.80 -15.34 22.96
C TYR A 61 -3.07 -14.90 21.53
N LEU A 62 -2.76 -13.64 21.18
CA LEU A 62 -2.90 -13.13 19.82
C LEU A 62 -2.03 -13.91 18.83
N SER A 63 -0.80 -14.28 19.22
CA SER A 63 0.07 -15.14 18.40
C SER A 63 -0.61 -16.46 18.07
N ALA A 64 -1.17 -17.14 19.08
CA ALA A 64 -1.87 -18.40 18.85
C ALA A 64 -3.10 -18.24 17.94
N LEU A 65 -3.81 -17.11 18.00
CA LEU A 65 -4.90 -16.83 17.06
C LEU A 65 -4.37 -16.64 15.63
N PHE A 66 -3.29 -15.88 15.44
CA PHE A 66 -2.68 -15.70 14.14
C PHE A 66 -2.09 -17.01 13.59
N ASP A 67 -1.56 -17.89 14.43
CA ASP A 67 -1.09 -19.22 14.01
C ASP A 67 -2.24 -20.08 13.49
N VAL A 68 -3.40 -20.03 14.16
CA VAL A 68 -4.63 -20.71 13.70
C VAL A 68 -5.10 -20.12 12.38
N VAL A 69 -5.13 -18.78 12.23
CA VAL A 69 -5.50 -18.12 10.98
C VAL A 69 -4.54 -18.49 9.85
N GLY A 70 -3.23 -18.41 10.11
CA GLY A 70 -2.17 -18.73 9.17
C GLY A 70 -2.26 -20.17 8.69
N PHE A 71 -2.42 -21.13 9.61
CA PHE A 71 -2.58 -22.54 9.26
C PHE A 71 -3.77 -22.77 8.32
N LEU A 72 -4.92 -22.16 8.61
CA LEU A 72 -6.11 -22.31 7.76
C LEU A 72 -5.91 -21.67 6.39
N ALA A 73 -5.33 -20.47 6.35
CA ALA A 73 -5.04 -19.76 5.10
C ALA A 73 -4.04 -20.51 4.22
N GLU A 74 -2.91 -20.97 4.79
CA GLU A 74 -1.87 -21.72 4.10
C GLU A 74 -2.39 -23.03 3.49
N ASN A 75 -3.36 -23.67 4.14
CA ASN A 75 -3.97 -24.92 3.69
C ASN A 75 -5.28 -24.73 2.92
N GLN A 76 -5.66 -23.49 2.59
CA GLN A 76 -6.90 -23.16 1.85
C GLN A 76 -8.16 -23.73 2.51
N LEU A 77 -8.16 -23.79 3.85
CA LEU A 77 -9.26 -24.36 4.62
C LEU A 77 -10.28 -23.27 4.99
N PRO A 78 -11.59 -23.58 4.95
CA PRO A 78 -12.60 -22.62 5.33
C PRO A 78 -12.51 -22.29 6.83
N PHE A 79 -12.59 -21.02 7.18
CA PHE A 79 -12.56 -20.55 8.58
C PHE A 79 -13.89 -20.84 9.30
N ARG A 80 -15.00 -20.78 8.55
CA ARG A 80 -16.38 -21.01 9.00
C ARG A 80 -16.84 -22.42 8.64
N GLY A 81 -17.78 -22.96 9.42
CA GLY A 81 -18.57 -24.12 9.03
C GLY A 81 -19.74 -23.73 8.13
N SER A 82 -20.46 -24.71 7.59
CA SER A 82 -21.58 -24.52 6.66
C SER A 82 -22.87 -23.92 7.28
N CYS A 83 -22.93 -23.68 8.58
CA CYS A 83 -24.12 -23.14 9.24
C CYS A 83 -23.79 -21.89 10.06
N ASP A 84 -24.63 -20.86 9.93
CA ASP A 84 -24.65 -19.74 10.86
C ASP A 84 -25.03 -20.28 12.24
N ALA A 85 -24.23 -19.94 13.25
CA ALA A 85 -24.33 -20.44 14.63
C ALA A 85 -25.62 -20.05 15.38
N PHE A 86 -26.62 -19.52 14.67
CA PHE A 86 -27.91 -19.12 15.21
C PHE A 86 -29.00 -20.20 15.07
N ASP A 87 -28.83 -21.19 14.17
CA ASP A 87 -29.92 -22.15 13.89
C ASP A 87 -29.86 -23.46 14.66
N ASP A 88 -28.71 -23.91 15.19
CA ASP A 88 -28.69 -25.13 16.00
C ASP A 88 -27.63 -25.07 17.12
N MET A 89 -28.10 -25.08 18.36
CA MET A 89 -27.32 -25.22 19.59
C MET A 89 -26.84 -26.68 19.78
N ALA A 90 -26.36 -27.33 18.72
CA ALA A 90 -25.78 -28.65 18.76
C ALA A 90 -24.24 -28.56 18.75
N GLU A 91 -23.61 -29.39 19.59
CA GLU A 91 -22.21 -29.34 20.04
C GLU A 91 -21.10 -29.44 18.95
N ASP A 92 -21.42 -29.42 17.66
CA ASP A 92 -20.44 -29.55 16.56
C ASP A 92 -20.43 -28.37 15.55
N GLY A 93 -21.17 -27.28 15.84
CA GLY A 93 -21.37 -26.15 14.92
C GLY A 93 -20.30 -25.05 14.93
N SER A 94 -19.23 -25.17 15.72
CA SER A 94 -18.18 -24.15 15.75
C SER A 94 -17.26 -24.32 14.54
N GLY A 95 -17.27 -23.38 13.59
CA GLY A 95 -16.45 -23.44 12.36
C GLY A 95 -14.98 -23.82 12.62
N LEU A 96 -14.29 -24.28 11.58
CA LEU A 96 -12.97 -24.93 11.70
C LEU A 96 -11.94 -24.11 12.48
N PHE A 97 -12.03 -22.77 12.44
CA PHE A 97 -11.26 -21.87 13.30
C PHE A 97 -11.41 -22.16 14.80
N LEU A 98 -12.64 -22.27 15.30
CA LEU A 98 -12.91 -22.50 16.73
C LEU A 98 -12.48 -23.91 17.15
N SER A 99 -12.72 -24.90 16.29
CA SER A 99 -12.29 -26.28 16.53
C SER A 99 -10.77 -26.39 16.61
N LEU A 100 -10.06 -25.74 15.70
CA LEU A 100 -8.59 -25.70 15.70
C LEU A 100 -8.05 -24.91 16.90
N LEU A 101 -8.63 -23.75 17.23
CA LEU A 101 -8.26 -22.98 18.41
C LEU A 101 -8.44 -23.78 19.71
N ASN A 102 -9.57 -24.47 19.85
CA ASN A 102 -9.83 -25.35 20.99
C ASN A 102 -8.80 -26.49 21.07
N TYR A 103 -8.42 -27.06 19.93
CA TYR A 103 -7.36 -28.07 19.87
C TYR A 103 -5.99 -27.49 20.29
N THR A 104 -5.62 -26.31 19.80
CA THR A 104 -4.38 -25.60 20.19
C THR A 104 -4.35 -25.31 21.69
N VAL A 105 -5.45 -24.79 22.25
CA VAL A 105 -5.60 -24.53 23.69
C VAL A 105 -5.49 -25.82 24.52
N LYS A 106 -6.02 -26.94 24.02
CA LYS A 106 -5.93 -28.25 24.69
C LYS A 106 -4.50 -28.79 24.72
N LYS A 107 -3.67 -28.45 23.73
CA LYS A 107 -2.30 -28.94 23.60
C LYS A 107 -1.25 -28.04 24.26
N ASP A 108 -1.57 -26.77 24.47
CA ASP A 108 -0.68 -25.79 25.10
C ASP A 108 -1.15 -25.44 26.53
N PRO A 109 -0.49 -25.95 27.59
CA PRO A 109 -0.83 -25.65 28.98
C PRO A 109 -0.72 -24.16 29.31
N THR A 110 0.20 -23.44 28.69
CA THR A 110 0.40 -21.99 28.90
C THR A 110 -0.78 -21.22 28.33
N LEU A 111 -1.17 -21.52 27.10
CA LEU A 111 -2.34 -20.93 26.45
C LEU A 111 -3.64 -21.26 27.21
N SER A 112 -3.75 -22.50 27.71
CA SER A 112 -4.87 -22.97 28.53
C SER A 112 -5.00 -22.18 29.83
N GLU A 113 -3.90 -21.74 30.44
CA GLU A 113 -3.96 -20.86 31.61
C GLU A 113 -4.31 -19.43 31.21
N ILE A 114 -3.72 -18.90 30.15
CA ILE A 114 -3.95 -17.52 29.67
C ILE A 114 -5.43 -17.30 29.33
N ILE A 115 -6.07 -18.21 28.59
CA ILE A 115 -7.43 -18.05 28.09
C ILE A 115 -8.48 -17.88 29.21
N LYS A 116 -8.22 -18.42 30.42
CA LYS A 116 -9.10 -18.30 31.59
C LYS A 116 -9.23 -16.85 32.07
N HIS A 117 -8.18 -16.07 31.88
CA HIS A 117 -8.08 -14.68 32.34
C HIS A 117 -8.41 -13.66 31.25
N ILE A 118 -8.74 -14.12 30.02
CA ILE A 118 -9.10 -13.25 28.91
C ILE A 118 -10.56 -12.78 29.06
N PRO A 119 -10.79 -11.46 29.06
CA PRO A 119 -12.14 -10.93 29.20
C PRO A 119 -12.97 -11.26 27.96
N ARG A 120 -14.28 -11.45 28.13
CA ARG A 120 -15.18 -11.94 27.07
C ARG A 120 -15.13 -11.10 25.79
N ASN A 121 -14.97 -9.79 25.92
CA ASN A 121 -14.90 -8.85 24.79
C ASN A 121 -13.55 -8.88 24.03
N ALA A 122 -12.53 -9.56 24.56
CA ALA A 122 -11.20 -9.69 23.94
C ALA A 122 -10.85 -11.13 23.58
N ARG A 123 -11.87 -11.99 23.39
CA ARG A 123 -11.66 -13.39 22.97
C ARG A 123 -11.37 -13.53 21.47
N TYR A 124 -11.70 -12.53 20.65
CA TYR A 124 -11.49 -12.56 19.19
C TYR A 124 -12.04 -13.82 18.49
N THR A 125 -13.05 -14.46 19.09
CA THR A 125 -13.69 -15.68 18.58
C THR A 125 -14.92 -15.39 17.75
N SER A 126 -15.43 -14.14 17.72
CA SER A 126 -16.61 -13.79 16.93
C SER A 126 -16.27 -13.71 15.43
N PRO A 127 -17.27 -13.83 14.55
CA PRO A 127 -17.04 -13.74 13.11
C PRO A 127 -16.38 -12.43 12.67
N ASP A 128 -16.85 -11.29 13.19
CA ASP A 128 -16.33 -9.97 12.83
C ASP A 128 -14.86 -9.80 13.24
N LEU A 129 -14.50 -10.26 14.44
CA LEU A 129 -13.13 -10.18 14.94
C LEU A 129 -12.19 -11.13 14.17
N GLN A 130 -12.69 -12.26 13.69
CA GLN A 130 -11.91 -13.14 12.81
C GLN A 130 -11.63 -12.47 11.46
N ASN A 131 -12.60 -11.74 10.89
CA ASN A 131 -12.38 -10.97 9.66
C ASN A 131 -11.35 -9.86 9.88
N GLU A 132 -11.35 -9.22 11.06
CA GLU A 132 -10.33 -8.23 11.43
C GLU A 132 -8.92 -8.86 11.46
N LEU A 133 -8.75 -10.02 12.10
CA LEU A 133 -7.47 -10.74 12.12
C LEU A 133 -6.97 -11.08 10.71
N ILE A 134 -7.87 -11.56 9.85
CA ILE A 134 -7.56 -11.86 8.44
C ILE A 134 -7.14 -10.59 7.70
N SER A 135 -7.86 -9.48 7.88
CA SER A 135 -7.52 -8.20 7.24
C SER A 135 -6.16 -7.69 7.69
N ILE A 136 -5.83 -7.80 8.98
CA ILE A 136 -4.52 -7.41 9.51
C ILE A 136 -3.41 -8.25 8.88
N MET A 137 -3.55 -9.58 8.83
CA MET A 137 -2.56 -10.45 8.19
C MET A 137 -2.40 -10.12 6.71
N SER A 138 -3.51 -9.94 5.99
CA SER A 138 -3.51 -9.58 4.57
C SER A 138 -2.78 -8.26 4.32
N ASN A 139 -3.04 -7.23 5.13
CA ASN A 139 -2.36 -5.94 5.01
C ASN A 139 -0.86 -6.08 5.27
N VAL A 140 -0.45 -6.82 6.31
CA VAL A 140 0.98 -7.03 6.62
C VAL A 140 1.70 -7.77 5.48
N VAL A 141 1.08 -8.81 4.91
CA VAL A 141 1.64 -9.55 3.77
C VAL A 141 1.69 -8.67 2.53
N THR A 142 0.63 -7.93 2.25
CA THR A 142 0.57 -7.01 1.09
C THR A 142 1.62 -5.91 1.22
N ASP A 143 1.76 -5.29 2.40
CA ASP A 143 2.79 -4.30 2.67
C ASP A 143 4.20 -4.89 2.52
N ALA A 144 4.43 -6.14 2.95
CA ALA A 144 5.69 -6.82 2.77
C ALA A 144 6.01 -7.06 1.28
N ILE A 145 5.03 -7.50 0.49
CA ILE A 145 5.17 -7.68 -0.97
C ILE A 145 5.43 -6.34 -1.65
N VAL A 146 4.67 -5.30 -1.29
CA VAL A 146 4.88 -3.94 -1.80
C VAL A 146 6.29 -3.46 -1.43
N GLN A 147 6.71 -3.66 -0.18
CA GLN A 147 8.07 -3.32 0.25
C GLN A 147 9.14 -4.12 -0.48
N GLU A 148 8.92 -5.39 -0.78
CA GLU A 148 9.86 -6.23 -1.55
C GLU A 148 9.96 -5.74 -2.99
N ILE A 149 8.83 -5.48 -3.65
CA ILE A 149 8.77 -4.85 -4.98
C ILE A 149 9.51 -3.51 -4.96
N LEU A 150 9.27 -2.69 -3.93
CA LEU A 150 9.91 -1.40 -3.77
C LEU A 150 11.40 -1.52 -3.41
N LEU A 151 11.81 -2.50 -2.61
CA LEU A 151 13.19 -2.73 -2.18
C LEU A 151 14.02 -3.36 -3.29
N GLU A 152 13.48 -4.28 -4.09
CA GLU A 152 14.14 -4.73 -5.32
C GLU A 152 14.29 -3.57 -6.31
N ALA A 153 13.27 -2.72 -6.43
CA ALA A 153 13.34 -1.48 -7.21
C ALA A 153 14.33 -0.45 -6.61
N TYR A 154 14.48 -0.43 -5.28
CA TYR A 154 15.37 0.48 -4.55
C TYR A 154 16.81 -0.02 -4.47
N CYS A 155 17.07 -1.32 -4.47
CA CYS A 155 18.41 -1.91 -4.46
C CYS A 155 19.11 -1.70 -5.81
N PHE A 156 18.36 -1.53 -6.90
CA PHE A 156 18.90 -0.96 -8.16
C PHE A 156 19.08 0.57 -8.11
N GLY A 157 18.38 1.27 -7.22
CA GLY A 157 18.45 2.72 -6.99
C GLY A 157 19.41 3.17 -5.88
N ALA A 158 19.96 2.26 -5.07
CA ALA A 158 20.84 2.58 -3.94
C ALA A 158 22.21 3.16 -4.36
N VAL A 159 22.47 3.26 -5.66
CA VAL A 159 23.57 4.07 -6.21
C VAL A 159 23.25 5.57 -6.25
N GLN A 160 21.99 6.03 -6.15
CA GLN A 160 21.69 7.46 -6.36
C GLN A 160 20.54 7.99 -5.49
N ARG A 161 20.75 8.08 -4.17
CA ARG A 161 19.79 8.72 -3.24
C ARG A 161 19.90 10.26 -3.27
N ARG A 162 19.30 10.87 -4.29
CA ARG A 162 18.75 12.25 -4.31
C ARG A 162 17.79 12.31 -5.51
N ALA A 163 16.59 11.77 -5.36
CA ALA A 163 15.61 11.74 -6.43
C ALA A 163 14.59 12.85 -6.25
N THR A 164 14.65 13.80 -7.17
CA THR A 164 13.64 14.78 -7.53
C THR A 164 12.38 14.05 -8.03
N LYS A 165 11.23 14.73 -8.12
CA LYS A 165 9.92 14.16 -8.52
C LYS A 165 9.98 13.26 -9.77
N GLY A 166 10.87 13.56 -10.72
CA GLY A 166 11.05 12.77 -11.95
C GLY A 166 11.66 11.38 -11.76
N GLY A 167 12.39 11.13 -10.67
CA GLY A 167 12.87 9.80 -10.33
C GLY A 167 11.70 8.85 -10.02
N GLN A 168 10.69 9.33 -9.28
CA GLN A 168 9.51 8.57 -8.90
C GLN A 168 8.72 8.06 -10.12
N ASP A 169 8.59 8.88 -11.16
CA ASP A 169 7.86 8.55 -12.39
C ASP A 169 8.54 7.41 -13.18
N ILE A 170 9.89 7.36 -13.21
CA ILE A 170 10.65 6.26 -13.85
C ILE A 170 10.37 4.92 -13.16
N TYR A 171 10.30 4.93 -11.82
CA TYR A 171 10.08 3.71 -11.04
C TYR A 171 8.66 3.17 -11.23
N GLN A 172 7.66 4.04 -11.22
CA GLN A 172 6.26 3.65 -11.42
C GLN A 172 6.07 2.96 -12.78
N VAL A 173 6.56 3.58 -13.86
CA VAL A 173 6.46 2.99 -15.20
C VAL A 173 7.27 1.69 -15.31
N SER A 174 8.43 1.61 -14.66
CA SER A 174 9.25 0.39 -14.65
C SER A 174 8.58 -0.78 -13.92
N ALA A 175 7.91 -0.53 -12.79
CA ALA A 175 7.17 -1.54 -12.06
C ALA A 175 5.99 -2.07 -12.86
N ILE A 176 5.22 -1.19 -13.51
CA ILE A 176 4.10 -1.58 -14.38
C ILE A 176 4.57 -2.50 -15.51
N ILE A 177 5.70 -2.16 -16.16
CA ILE A 177 6.28 -3.00 -17.22
C ILE A 177 6.71 -4.38 -16.68
N LYS A 178 7.38 -4.41 -15.52
CA LYS A 178 7.94 -5.65 -14.93
C LYS A 178 6.85 -6.63 -14.51
N TYR A 179 5.81 -6.12 -13.84
CA TYR A 179 4.73 -6.93 -13.26
C TYR A 179 3.46 -6.94 -14.12
N TYR A 180 3.59 -6.67 -15.43
CA TYR A 180 2.45 -6.50 -16.32
C TYR A 180 1.51 -7.72 -16.32
N LYS A 181 2.07 -8.93 -16.36
CA LYS A 181 1.29 -10.18 -16.40
C LYS A 181 0.53 -10.41 -15.10
N GLU A 182 1.18 -10.16 -13.97
CA GLU A 182 0.61 -10.30 -12.63
C GLU A 182 -0.50 -9.28 -12.40
N ILE A 183 -0.31 -8.04 -12.84
CA ILE A 183 -1.32 -6.98 -12.77
C ILE A 183 -2.56 -7.37 -13.57
N ILE A 184 -2.40 -7.87 -14.81
CA ILE A 184 -3.53 -8.33 -15.62
C ILE A 184 -4.25 -9.50 -14.95
N SER A 185 -3.50 -10.46 -14.40
CA SER A 185 -4.08 -11.61 -13.71
C SER A 185 -4.93 -11.18 -12.52
N LEU A 186 -4.39 -10.30 -11.67
CA LEU A 186 -5.08 -9.79 -10.49
C LEU A 186 -6.34 -8.99 -10.87
N LEU A 187 -6.25 -8.08 -11.83
CA LEU A 187 -7.39 -7.29 -12.28
C LEU A 187 -8.49 -8.18 -12.88
N SER A 188 -8.12 -9.27 -13.56
CA SER A 188 -9.07 -10.26 -14.09
C SER A 188 -9.74 -11.06 -12.97
N GLU A 189 -9.00 -11.43 -11.93
CA GLU A 189 -9.55 -12.13 -10.76
C GLU A 189 -10.60 -11.27 -10.05
N ILE A 190 -10.28 -9.99 -9.82
CA ILE A 190 -11.20 -9.02 -9.19
C ILE A 190 -12.50 -8.85 -10.00
N ASP A 191 -12.43 -8.87 -11.34
CA ASP A 191 -13.63 -8.82 -12.20
C ASP A 191 -14.51 -10.07 -12.01
N THR A 192 -13.90 -11.25 -11.92
CA THR A 192 -14.64 -12.53 -11.84
C THR A 192 -15.24 -12.83 -10.47
N GLU A 193 -14.63 -12.34 -9.39
CA GLU A 193 -15.06 -12.65 -8.04
C GLU A 193 -16.13 -11.69 -7.51
N ARG A 194 -17.30 -12.23 -7.15
CA ARG A 194 -18.42 -11.47 -6.56
C ARG A 194 -18.19 -11.05 -5.10
N THR A 195 -17.07 -11.46 -4.50
CA THR A 195 -16.65 -11.11 -3.13
C THR A 195 -16.25 -9.64 -3.03
N TYR A 196 -15.76 -9.05 -4.12
CA TYR A 196 -15.39 -7.64 -4.19
C TYR A 196 -16.61 -6.74 -4.42
N GLY A 197 -16.64 -5.57 -3.78
CA GLY A 197 -17.72 -4.59 -3.93
C GLY A 197 -17.85 -4.07 -5.36
N ASP A 198 -19.06 -3.68 -5.78
CA ASP A 198 -19.35 -3.26 -7.15
C ASP A 198 -18.44 -2.13 -7.65
N GLU A 199 -18.10 -1.17 -6.79
CA GLU A 199 -17.19 -0.07 -7.13
C GLU A 199 -15.78 -0.56 -7.49
N VAL A 200 -15.22 -1.46 -6.69
CA VAL A 200 -13.87 -2.02 -6.88
C VAL A 200 -13.80 -2.82 -8.18
N ARG A 201 -14.83 -3.63 -8.45
CA ARG A 201 -14.91 -4.39 -9.71
C ARG A 201 -15.00 -3.47 -10.92
N MET A 202 -15.81 -2.41 -10.85
CA MET A 202 -15.92 -1.44 -11.94
C MET A 202 -14.61 -0.70 -12.22
N GLU A 203 -13.84 -0.37 -11.18
CA GLU A 203 -12.51 0.21 -11.33
C GLU A 203 -11.52 -0.78 -11.96
N ALA A 204 -11.50 -2.03 -11.49
CA ALA A 204 -10.65 -3.09 -12.04
C ALA A 204 -10.93 -3.35 -13.52
N ILE A 205 -12.21 -3.41 -13.93
CA ILE A 205 -12.63 -3.52 -15.33
C ILE A 205 -12.11 -2.33 -16.15
N GLY A 206 -12.24 -1.12 -15.61
CA GLY A 206 -11.75 0.10 -16.26
C GLY A 206 -10.25 0.06 -16.50
N LEU A 207 -9.47 -0.27 -15.46
CA LEU A 207 -8.01 -0.38 -15.54
C LEU A 207 -7.57 -1.51 -16.47
N LEU A 208 -8.19 -2.69 -16.39
CA LEU A 208 -7.91 -3.82 -17.25
C LEU A 208 -8.11 -3.44 -18.72
N ARG A 209 -9.19 -2.71 -19.03
CA ARG A 209 -9.47 -2.23 -20.39
C ARG A 209 -8.38 -1.28 -20.92
N GLU A 210 -7.90 -0.35 -20.09
CA GLU A 210 -6.86 0.60 -20.51
C GLU A 210 -5.49 -0.07 -20.67
N ILE A 211 -5.09 -0.93 -19.73
CA ILE A 211 -3.78 -1.60 -19.69
C ILE A 211 -3.67 -2.72 -20.75
N SER A 212 -4.80 -3.31 -21.14
CA SER A 212 -4.86 -4.34 -22.20
C SER A 212 -4.82 -3.75 -23.62
N GLN A 213 -4.80 -2.41 -23.78
CA GLN A 213 -4.68 -1.82 -25.10
C GLN A 213 -3.30 -2.17 -25.71
N PRO A 214 -3.22 -2.55 -26.99
CA PRO A 214 -1.95 -2.91 -27.64
C PRO A 214 -0.89 -1.79 -27.58
N ALA A 215 -1.34 -0.53 -27.54
CA ALA A 215 -0.46 0.62 -27.47
C ALA A 215 0.11 0.87 -26.07
N PHE A 216 -0.53 0.36 -25.00
CA PHE A 216 -0.17 0.68 -23.62
C PHE A 216 1.29 0.32 -23.31
N MET A 217 1.69 -0.91 -23.60
CA MET A 217 3.05 -1.38 -23.32
C MET A 217 4.10 -0.64 -24.13
N ILE A 218 3.80 -0.32 -25.40
CA ILE A 218 4.70 0.47 -26.25
C ILE A 218 4.89 1.87 -25.68
N ILE A 219 3.80 2.51 -25.28
CA ILE A 219 3.82 3.85 -24.67
C ILE A 219 4.58 3.79 -23.34
N ALA A 220 4.35 2.78 -22.51
CA ALA A 220 5.06 2.61 -21.24
C ALA A 220 6.58 2.47 -21.44
N HIS A 221 7.01 1.60 -22.36
CA HIS A 221 8.43 1.43 -22.69
C HIS A 221 9.06 2.70 -23.28
N PHE A 222 8.32 3.41 -24.14
CA PHE A 222 8.77 4.69 -24.69
C PHE A 222 8.91 5.76 -23.60
N VAL A 223 7.91 5.92 -22.74
CA VAL A 223 7.94 6.86 -21.61
C VAL A 223 9.10 6.53 -20.67
N LYS A 224 9.32 5.26 -20.34
CA LYS A 224 10.47 4.82 -19.55
C LYS A 224 11.80 5.26 -20.19
N LYS A 225 11.97 5.05 -21.51
CA LYS A 225 13.19 5.44 -22.24
C LYS A 225 13.41 6.96 -22.21
N VAL A 226 12.36 7.74 -22.43
CA VAL A 226 12.42 9.21 -22.38
C VAL A 226 12.78 9.70 -20.99
N LEU A 227 12.10 9.19 -19.96
CA LEU A 227 12.37 9.60 -18.58
C LEU A 227 13.80 9.22 -18.16
N MET A 228 14.31 8.04 -18.57
CA MET A 228 15.70 7.65 -18.32
C MET A 228 16.72 8.57 -19.00
N LEU A 229 16.47 9.02 -20.24
CA LEU A 229 17.36 9.97 -20.91
C LEU A 229 17.36 11.35 -20.24
N LEU A 230 16.22 11.74 -19.67
CA LEU A 230 16.05 13.04 -19.02
C LEU A 230 16.52 13.04 -17.56
N ASP A 231 16.65 11.89 -16.90
CA ASP A 231 17.01 11.79 -15.49
C ASP A 231 18.35 12.47 -15.14
N GLY A 232 19.40 12.17 -15.91
CA GLY A 232 20.73 12.76 -15.73
C GLY A 232 20.72 14.29 -15.88
N PRO A 233 20.25 14.84 -17.03
CA PRO A 233 20.09 16.28 -17.21
C PRO A 233 19.23 16.94 -16.13
N ASN A 234 18.11 16.32 -15.74
CA ASN A 234 17.20 16.89 -14.74
C ASN A 234 17.84 16.99 -13.34
N LYS A 235 18.65 15.99 -12.96
CA LYS A 235 19.43 16.00 -11.72
C LYS A 235 20.51 17.08 -11.73
N LEU A 236 21.24 17.20 -12.84
CA LEU A 236 22.29 18.20 -12.99
C LEU A 236 21.72 19.62 -12.97
N LEU A 237 20.67 19.88 -13.76
CA LEU A 237 20.02 21.19 -13.83
C LEU A 237 19.45 21.67 -12.49
N GLN A 238 19.17 20.75 -11.56
CA GLN A 238 18.66 21.05 -10.22
C GLN A 238 19.78 21.10 -9.15
N SER A 239 21.05 20.96 -9.53
CA SER A 239 22.17 21.05 -8.59
C SER A 239 22.46 22.50 -8.20
N GLU A 240 22.89 22.71 -6.95
CA GLU A 240 23.20 24.05 -6.41
C GLU A 240 24.39 24.71 -7.12
N ASP A 241 25.30 23.92 -7.70
CA ASP A 241 26.52 24.37 -8.37
C ASP A 241 26.34 24.59 -9.89
N MET A 242 25.10 24.52 -10.41
CA MET A 242 24.84 24.61 -11.85
C MET A 242 25.04 26.03 -12.40
N ASP A 243 25.96 26.20 -13.35
CA ASP A 243 26.09 27.43 -14.11
C ASP A 243 25.23 27.45 -15.39
N LEU A 244 24.92 28.65 -15.87
CA LEU A 244 23.97 28.84 -16.97
C LEU A 244 24.51 28.34 -18.32
N LEU A 245 25.82 28.37 -18.54
CA LEU A 245 26.42 27.91 -19.78
C LEU A 245 26.36 26.38 -19.87
N THR A 246 26.82 25.68 -18.83
CA THR A 246 26.70 24.21 -18.74
C THR A 246 25.24 23.77 -18.71
N GLY A 247 24.35 24.52 -18.06
CA GLY A 247 22.92 24.26 -18.09
C GLY A 247 22.33 24.32 -19.51
N LEU A 248 22.74 25.30 -20.32
CA LEU A 248 22.30 25.41 -21.72
C LEU A 248 22.82 24.24 -22.57
N GLU A 249 24.10 23.88 -22.40
CA GLU A 249 24.70 22.73 -23.09
C GLU A 249 23.99 21.41 -22.75
N LEU A 250 23.62 21.21 -21.48
CA LEU A 250 22.84 20.05 -21.03
C LEU A 250 21.46 19.98 -21.69
N VAL A 251 20.75 21.10 -21.79
CA VAL A 251 19.43 21.15 -22.46
C VAL A 251 19.57 20.83 -23.95
N VAL A 252 20.55 21.40 -24.63
CA VAL A 252 20.81 21.13 -26.06
C VAL A 252 21.14 19.66 -26.27
N SER A 253 22.01 19.08 -25.42
CA SER A 253 22.36 17.66 -25.46
C SER A 253 21.14 16.76 -25.24
N ALA A 254 20.28 17.09 -24.27
CA ALA A 254 19.04 16.35 -24.01
C ALA A 254 18.09 16.38 -25.22
N ILE A 255 17.93 17.54 -25.87
CA ILE A 255 17.14 17.68 -27.10
C ILE A 255 17.71 16.81 -28.23
N GLU A 256 19.03 16.78 -28.39
CA GLU A 256 19.68 15.95 -29.41
C GLU A 256 19.46 14.45 -29.15
N CYS A 257 19.61 14.02 -27.90
CA CYS A 257 19.34 12.64 -27.48
C CYS A 257 17.89 12.23 -27.72
N LEU A 258 16.91 13.08 -27.38
CA LEU A 258 15.50 12.82 -27.67
C LEU A 258 15.21 12.82 -29.18
N SER A 259 15.86 13.69 -29.95
CA SER A 259 15.69 13.73 -31.40
C SER A 259 16.21 12.45 -32.06
N LYS A 260 17.29 11.85 -31.53
CA LYS A 260 17.81 10.55 -32.00
C LYS A 260 16.86 9.38 -31.77
N LEU A 261 15.85 9.51 -30.90
CA LEU A 261 14.79 8.51 -30.75
C LEU A 261 13.80 8.52 -31.92
N ARG A 262 13.75 9.59 -32.73
CA ARG A 262 12.84 9.74 -33.87
C ARG A 262 13.37 9.04 -35.13
N CYS A 263 13.78 7.78 -35.00
CA CYS A 263 14.23 6.98 -36.14
C CYS A 263 13.70 5.54 -36.05
N GLU A 264 13.57 4.92 -37.23
CA GLU A 264 12.99 3.58 -37.36
C GLU A 264 13.75 2.54 -36.53
N ALA A 265 15.09 2.61 -36.54
CA ALA A 265 15.92 1.67 -35.78
C ALA A 265 15.64 1.71 -34.27
N LYS A 266 15.40 2.90 -33.69
CA LYS A 266 15.05 3.05 -32.27
C LYS A 266 13.62 2.64 -31.98
N PHE A 267 12.70 2.81 -32.94
CA PHE A 267 11.36 2.26 -32.82
C PHE A 267 11.38 0.73 -32.83
N THR A 268 12.13 0.09 -33.72
CA THR A 268 12.27 -1.37 -33.77
C THR A 268 12.88 -1.92 -32.47
N GLU A 269 13.94 -1.29 -31.93
CA GLU A 269 14.51 -1.66 -30.63
C GLU A 269 13.46 -1.64 -29.49
N LEU A 270 12.58 -0.63 -29.49
CA LEU A 270 11.49 -0.54 -28.53
C LEU A 270 10.39 -1.58 -28.77
N TRP A 271 10.08 -1.87 -30.03
CA TRP A 271 9.06 -2.83 -30.42
C TRP A 271 9.45 -4.25 -30.04
N ASP A 272 10.69 -4.65 -30.34
CA ASP A 272 11.22 -5.98 -30.02
C ASP A 272 11.18 -6.24 -28.50
N ALA A 273 11.54 -5.22 -27.70
CA ALA A 273 11.47 -5.27 -26.25
C ALA A 273 10.05 -5.47 -25.68
N VAL A 274 9.01 -5.11 -26.44
CA VAL A 274 7.60 -5.33 -26.06
C VAL A 274 7.12 -6.71 -26.50
N THR A 275 7.54 -7.18 -27.68
CA THR A 275 7.10 -8.48 -28.22
C THR A 275 7.68 -9.67 -27.45
N ASP A 276 8.86 -9.52 -26.84
CA ASP A 276 9.46 -10.55 -25.97
C ASP A 276 8.63 -10.81 -24.69
N LEU A 277 7.65 -9.96 -24.36
CA LEU A 277 6.77 -10.12 -23.20
C LEU A 277 5.50 -10.95 -23.48
N ASP A 278 5.38 -11.59 -24.66
CA ASP A 278 4.19 -12.36 -25.11
C ASP A 278 2.89 -11.51 -25.12
N VAL A 279 2.99 -10.23 -25.49
CA VAL A 279 1.80 -9.39 -25.72
C VAL A 279 1.43 -9.49 -27.20
N THR A 280 0.87 -10.62 -27.66
CA THR A 280 0.29 -10.68 -29.02
C THR A 280 -1.07 -9.95 -29.01
N SER A 281 -1.35 -8.98 -29.86
CA SER A 281 -1.35 -9.08 -31.33
C SER A 281 -0.87 -7.78 -31.99
N ALA A 282 -0.03 -7.92 -33.02
CA ALA A 282 0.41 -6.81 -33.85
C ALA A 282 -0.82 -6.10 -34.47
N PRO A 283 -0.92 -4.76 -34.38
CA PRO A 283 -1.98 -4.03 -35.05
C PRO A 283 -1.79 -4.10 -36.57
N SER A 284 -2.73 -4.72 -37.25
CA SER A 284 -2.77 -4.94 -38.71
C SER A 284 -2.85 -3.65 -39.57
N LYS A 285 -2.78 -2.46 -38.95
CA LYS A 285 -2.77 -1.16 -39.65
C LYS A 285 -1.40 -0.49 -39.80
N TRP A 286 -0.33 -1.08 -39.26
CA TRP A 286 1.05 -0.59 -39.44
C TRP A 286 1.84 -1.40 -40.48
N GLN A 287 1.16 -2.12 -41.37
CA GLN A 287 1.80 -2.65 -42.57
C GLN A 287 2.27 -1.48 -43.42
N LEU A 288 3.59 -1.39 -43.62
CA LEU A 288 4.27 -0.38 -44.42
C LEU A 288 3.55 -0.17 -45.76
N THR A 289 2.87 0.97 -45.92
CA THR A 289 2.65 1.51 -47.26
C THR A 289 3.97 2.15 -47.69
N VAL A 290 4.82 1.37 -48.36
CA VAL A 290 5.97 1.92 -49.09
C VAL A 290 5.42 2.93 -50.09
N ASN A 291 5.61 4.21 -49.80
CA ASN A 291 5.19 5.29 -50.68
C ASN A 291 6.12 5.29 -51.90
N LYS A 292 5.67 4.70 -53.02
CA LYS A 292 6.45 4.54 -54.26
C LYS A 292 6.70 5.85 -55.03
N ASN A 293 6.41 7.02 -54.44
CA ASN A 293 6.48 8.31 -55.12
C ASN A 293 7.65 9.22 -54.68
N LEU A 294 8.74 8.67 -54.15
CA LEU A 294 9.93 9.45 -53.76
C LEU A 294 11.12 9.36 -54.73
N HIS A 295 10.85 9.06 -56.01
CA HIS A 295 11.80 9.32 -57.09
C HIS A 295 11.14 10.12 -58.22
N GLN A 296 11.26 11.44 -58.13
CA GLN A 296 11.49 12.34 -59.25
C GLN A 296 12.55 13.35 -58.83
#